data_AF-A0A950ECU2-F1
#
_entry.id   AF-A0A950ECU2-F1
#
_cell.length_a   1.000
_cell.length_b   1.000
_cell.length_c   1.000
_cell.angle_alpha   90.00
_cell.angle_beta   90.00
_cell.angle_gamma   90.00
#
_symmetry.space_group_name_H-M   'P 1'
#
loop_
_entity.id
_entity.type
_entity.pdbx_description
1 polymer ?
#
loop_
_entity_poly.entity_id
_entity_poly.type
_entity_poly.pdbx_seq_one_letter_code
_entity_poly.pdbx_strand_id
1 'polypeptide(L)' 'MNVEVETLPNCIASLRIELPPEVVTKEWNEVAKTFRQAARIPGFRPGKAPQNVVEAKFR' A
#
# COMPACT_ATOMS: atom_id res chain seq x y z
N MET A 1 6.91 2.58 -15.14
CA MET A 1 7.48 1.51 -14.30
C MET A 1 8.86 1.25 -14.88
N ASN A 2 9.92 1.65 -14.18
CA ASN A 2 11.31 1.45 -14.60
C ASN A 2 11.90 0.35 -13.71
N VAL A 3 12.60 -0.62 -14.28
CA VAL A 3 13.20 -1.74 -13.54
C VAL A 3 14.66 -1.84 -13.97
N GLU A 4 15.55 -1.47 -13.07
CA GLU A 4 16.98 -1.59 -13.24
C GLU A 4 17.48 -2.80 -12.46
N VAL A 5 18.25 -3.65 -13.13
CA VAL A 5 18.80 -4.88 -12.55
C VAL A 5 20.31 -4.80 -12.60
N GLU A 6 20.95 -4.69 -11.43
CA GLU A 6 22.40 -4.74 -11.29
C GLU A 6 22.81 -6.14 -10.81
N THR A 7 23.56 -6.86 -11.62
CA THR A 7 24.12 -8.17 -11.24
C THR A 7 25.42 -7.97 -10.48
N LEU A 8 25.45 -8.36 -9.21
CA LEU A 8 26.60 -8.30 -8.32
C LEU A 8 27.37 -9.64 -8.35
N PRO A 9 28.66 -9.65 -7.96
CA PRO A 9 29.41 -10.89 -7.74
C PRO A 9 28.72 -11.77 -6.68
N ASN A 10 28.97 -13.09 -6.71
CA ASN A 10 28.36 -14.10 -5.84
C ASN A 10 26.88 -14.43 -6.14
N CYS A 11 26.44 -14.28 -7.39
CA CYS A 11 25.06 -14.58 -7.82
C CYS A 11 23.99 -13.74 -7.09
N ILE A 12 24.35 -12.53 -6.68
CA ILE A 12 23.42 -11.57 -6.06
C ILE A 12 22.95 -10.60 -7.14
N ALA A 13 21.68 -10.23 -7.16
CA ALA A 13 21.15 -9.18 -8.02
C ALA A 13 20.48 -8.11 -7.18
N SER A 14 20.81 -6.84 -7.44
CA SER A 14 20.11 -5.69 -6.90
C SER A 14 19.06 -5.24 -7.91
N LEU A 15 17.79 -5.22 -7.48
CA LEU A 15 16.67 -4.77 -8.30
C LEU A 15 16.21 -3.39 -7.80
N ARG A 16 16.30 -2.39 -8.67
CA ARG A 16 15.74 -1.05 -8.41
C ARG A 16 14.49 -0.89 -9.26
N ILE A 17 13.34 -0.81 -8.60
CA ILE A 17 12.04 -0.65 -9.26
C ILE A 17 11.53 0.75 -8.97
N GLU A 18 11.29 1.55 -10.00
CA GLU A 18 10.58 2.82 -9.89
C GLU A 18 9.14 2.65 -10.38
N LEU A 19 8.22 2.85 -9.44
CA LEU A 19 6.79 2.75 -9.67
C LEU A 19 6.21 4.16 -9.94
N PRO A 20 5.37 4.32 -10.97
CA PRO A 20 4.67 5.58 -11.19
C PRO A 20 3.69 5.86 -10.03
N PRO A 21 3.58 7.12 -9.57
CA PRO A 21 2.79 7.47 -8.39
C PRO A 21 1.29 7.19 -8.56
N GLU A 22 0.77 7.25 -9.79
CA GLU A 22 -0.64 6.98 -10.10
C GLU A 22 -1.03 5.54 -9.77
N VAL A 23 -0.18 4.58 -10.16
CA VAL A 23 -0.40 3.16 -9.91
C VAL A 23 -0.31 2.88 -8.41
N VAL A 24 0.69 3.44 -7.73
CA VAL A 24 0.84 3.30 -6.27
C VAL A 24 -0.38 3.85 -5.55
N THR A 25 -0.86 5.03 -5.92
CA THR A 25 -2.02 5.66 -5.28
C THR A 25 -3.30 4.85 -5.49
N LYS A 26 -3.49 4.28 -6.68
CA LYS A 26 -4.64 3.41 -6.97
C LYS A 26 -4.63 2.17 -6.09
N GLU A 27 -3.52 1.44 -6.07
CA GLU A 27 -3.38 0.23 -5.26
C GLU A 27 -3.52 0.55 -3.77
N TRP A 28 -2.94 1.66 -3.31
CA TRP A 28 -3.08 2.11 -1.91
C TRP A 28 -4.54 2.35 -1.52
N ASN A 29 -5.33 2.94 -2.42
CA ASN A 29 -6.76 3.17 -2.19
C ASN A 29 -7.57 1.87 -2.17
N GLU A 30 -7.23 0.91 -3.03
CA GLU A 30 -7.87 -0.42 -3.03
C GLU A 30 -7.59 -1.17 -1.73
N VAL A 31 -6.34 -1.16 -1.28
CA VAL A 31 -5.91 -1.72 0.00
C VAL A 31 -6.62 -1.00 1.16
N ALA A 32 -6.64 0.32 1.18
CA ALA A 32 -7.35 1.06 2.22
C ALA A 32 -8.86 0.75 2.26
N LYS A 33 -9.48 0.44 1.12
CA LYS A 33 -10.89 0.04 1.03
C LYS A 33 -11.13 -1.34 1.66
N THR A 34 -10.24 -2.33 1.43
CA THR A 34 -10.37 -3.65 2.05
C THR A 34 -10.18 -3.56 3.57
N PHE A 35 -9.20 -2.78 4.03
CA PHE A 35 -9.01 -2.50 5.45
C PHE A 35 -10.23 -1.81 6.05
N ARG A 36 -10.80 -0.80 5.37
CA ARG A 36 -12.01 -0.12 5.84
C ARG A 36 -13.18 -1.08 6.04
N GLN A 37 -13.39 -2.04 5.13
CA GLN A 37 -14.46 -3.04 5.23
C GLN A 37 -14.27 -3.97 6.44
N ALA A 38 -13.04 -4.39 6.73
CA ALA A 38 -12.72 -5.23 7.88
C ALA A 38 -12.65 -4.46 9.21
N ALA A 39 -12.40 -3.15 9.15
CA ALA A 39 -12.19 -2.31 10.33
C ALA A 39 -13.46 -2.12 11.17
N ARG A 40 -13.40 -2.59 12.42
CA ARG A 40 -14.35 -2.22 13.48
C ARG A 40 -13.77 -1.06 14.26
N ILE A 41 -14.18 0.17 13.94
CA ILE A 41 -13.71 1.38 14.62
C ILE A 41 -14.83 1.89 15.54
N PRO A 42 -14.58 2.03 16.86
CA PRO A 42 -15.54 2.62 17.78
C PRO A 42 -16.04 3.98 17.28
N GLY A 43 -17.35 4.22 17.37
CA GLY A 43 -17.98 5.46 16.87
C GLY A 43 -18.36 5.44 15.39
N PHE A 44 -17.89 4.47 14.60
CA PHE A 44 -18.28 4.31 13.19
C PHE A 44 -18.95 2.96 12.95
N ARG A 45 -19.95 2.97 12.05
CA ARG A 45 -20.49 1.71 11.53
C ARG A 45 -19.37 0.95 10.80
N PRO A 46 -19.22 -0.37 11.01
CA PRO A 46 -18.21 -1.17 10.30
C PRO A 46 -18.24 -0.90 8.79
N GLY A 47 -17.08 -0.72 8.16
CA GLY A 47 -17.00 -0.41 6.73
C GLY A 47 -17.19 1.07 6.35
N LYS A 48 -17.58 1.95 7.27
CA LYS A 48 -17.93 3.35 6.98
C LYS A 48 -17.04 4.38 7.68
N ALA A 49 -15.94 3.94 8.29
CA ALA A 49 -14.96 4.86 8.87
C ALA A 49 -14.18 5.61 7.76
N PRO A 50 -13.86 6.90 7.92
CA PRO A 50 -13.02 7.66 7.00
C PRO A 50 -11.61 7.08 6.87
N GLN A 51 -10.95 7.29 5.73
CA GLN A 51 -9.62 6.74 5.43
C GLN A 51 -8.57 7.14 6.47
N ASN A 52 -8.53 8.42 6.83
CA ASN A 52 -7.58 8.95 7.81
C ASN A 52 -7.67 8.26 9.18
N VAL A 53 -8.87 7.83 9.57
CA VAL A 53 -9.11 7.13 10.85
C VAL A 53 -8.71 5.66 10.77
N VAL A 54 -8.92 5.03 9.61
CA VAL A 54 -8.47 3.66 9.34
C VAL A 54 -6.94 3.63 9.30
N GLU A 55 -6.30 4.53 8.56
CA GLU A 55 -4.85 4.65 8.50
C GLU A 55 -4.23 4.91 9.88
N ALA A 56 -4.81 5.81 10.69
CA ALA A 56 -4.33 6.05 12.05
C ALA A 56 -4.44 4.84 12.99
N LYS A 57 -5.38 3.92 12.73
CA LYS A 57 -5.59 2.71 13.55
C LYS A 57 -4.69 1.54 13.14
N PHE A 58 -4.33 1.45 11.86
CA PHE A 58 -3.53 0.36 11.30
C PHE A 58 -2.09 0.77 10.92
N ARG A 59 -1.66 1.96 11.36
CA ARG A 59 -0.27 2.41 11.26
C ARG A 59 0.65 1.63 12.19
#